data_AF-A0A512JP92-F1
#
_entry.id   AF-A0A512JP92-F1
#
_cell.length_a   1.000
_cell.length_b   1.000
_cell.length_c   1.000
_cell.angle_alpha   90.00
_cell.angle_beta   90.00
_cell.angle_gamma   90.00
#
_symmetry.space_group_name_H-M   'P 1'
#
loop_
_entity.id
_entity.type
_entity.pdbx_description
1 polymer ?
#
loop_
_entity_poly.entity_id
_entity_poly.type
_entity_poly.pdbx_seq_one_letter_code
_entity_poly.pdbx_strand_id
1 'polypeptide(L)'
;MNGPSGPTDSSLSIANSSAESVAADELKQFIERIERLEEEKAAIAGDIKEVFSELKGRGFDVKAVRSILRIRKQDHSERQEQDAILELYLQALGMAA
;
A
#
# COMPACT_ATOMS: atom_id res chain seq x y z
N MET A 1 -7.82 -71.26 -14.72
CA MET A 1 -6.78 -71.13 -13.68
C MET A 1 -6.25 -69.70 -13.71
N ASN A 2 -6.47 -68.97 -12.61
CA ASN A 2 -5.63 -67.97 -11.94
C ASN A 2 -4.79 -66.95 -12.75
N GLY A 3 -4.91 -65.67 -12.35
CA GLY A 3 -4.28 -64.46 -12.93
C GLY A 3 -2.75 -64.35 -12.85
N PRO A 4 -2.19 -63.15 -13.08
CA PRO A 4 -2.21 -62.15 -12.01
C PRO A 4 -2.61 -60.73 -12.46
N SER A 5 -3.43 -60.11 -11.62
CA SER A 5 -3.61 -58.66 -11.57
C SER A 5 -2.27 -57.98 -11.30
N GLY A 6 -1.80 -57.17 -12.24
CA GLY A 6 -0.71 -56.22 -12.00
C GLY A 6 -1.16 -55.12 -11.04
N PRO A 7 -0.26 -54.61 -10.19
CA PRO A 7 -0.63 -53.69 -9.12
C PRO A 7 -1.13 -52.38 -9.73
N THR A 8 -2.33 -51.98 -9.32
CA THR A 8 -2.76 -50.59 -9.39
C THR A 8 -1.74 -49.77 -8.61
N ASP A 9 -0.90 -48.99 -9.31
CA ASP A 9 -0.05 -47.99 -8.69
C ASP A 9 -0.94 -46.84 -8.19
N SER A 10 -1.57 -47.07 -7.04
CA SER A 10 -2.41 -46.11 -6.32
C SER A 10 -1.72 -45.68 -5.02
N SER A 11 -0.39 -45.49 -5.04
CA SER A 11 0.38 -45.19 -3.83
C SER A 11 1.08 -43.82 -3.79
N LEU A 12 0.75 -42.89 -4.70
CA LEU A 12 1.37 -41.55 -4.73
C LEU A 12 0.49 -40.39 -4.22
N SER A 13 -0.67 -40.63 -3.57
CA SER A 13 -1.64 -39.55 -3.31
C SER A 13 -1.78 -39.03 -1.88
N ILE A 14 -1.01 -39.53 -0.89
CA ILE A 14 -1.19 -39.11 0.52
C ILE A 14 -0.23 -37.99 0.94
N ALA A 15 0.93 -37.85 0.29
CA ALA A 15 1.93 -36.85 0.67
C ALA A 15 1.66 -35.44 0.09
N ASN A 16 0.94 -35.34 -1.03
CA ASN A 16 0.67 -34.05 -1.68
C ASN A 16 -0.44 -33.26 -0.97
N SER A 17 -1.44 -33.95 -0.42
CA SER A 17 -2.62 -33.31 0.18
C SER A 17 -2.33 -32.57 1.49
N SER A 18 -1.37 -33.05 2.28
CA SER A 18 -0.97 -32.40 3.54
C SER A 18 -0.08 -31.17 3.32
N ALA A 19 0.82 -31.23 2.34
CA ALA A 19 1.63 -30.07 1.94
C ALA A 19 0.76 -28.99 1.29
N GLU A 20 -0.19 -29.37 0.42
CA GLU A 20 -1.18 -28.48 -0.16
C GLU A 20 -2.09 -27.85 0.91
N SER A 21 -2.50 -28.61 1.95
CA SER A 21 -3.31 -28.06 3.04
C SER A 21 -2.55 -27.05 3.89
N VAL A 22 -1.27 -27.30 4.20
CA VAL A 22 -0.43 -26.36 4.96
C VAL A 22 -0.21 -25.06 4.19
N ALA A 23 0.07 -25.14 2.89
CA ALA A 23 0.23 -23.95 2.04
C ALA A 23 -1.08 -23.15 1.91
N ALA A 24 -2.22 -23.84 1.83
CA ALA A 24 -3.54 -23.19 1.80
C ALA A 24 -3.87 -22.48 3.13
N ASP A 25 -3.50 -23.06 4.26
CA ASP A 25 -3.73 -22.46 5.58
C ASP A 25 -2.81 -21.26 5.85
N GLU A 26 -1.56 -21.32 5.39
CA GLU A 26 -0.65 -20.16 5.43
C GLU A 26 -1.17 -19.00 4.55
N LEU A 27 -1.65 -19.30 3.33
CA LEU A 27 -2.24 -18.29 2.46
C LEU A 27 -3.47 -17.62 3.09
N LYS A 28 -4.36 -18.40 3.74
CA LYS A 28 -5.52 -17.84 4.46
C LYS A 28 -5.10 -16.86 5.54
N GLN A 29 -4.08 -17.19 6.33
CA GLN A 29 -3.57 -16.30 7.38
C GLN A 29 -3.04 -14.97 6.81
N PHE A 30 -2.34 -15.01 5.68
CA PHE A 30 -1.92 -13.78 4.99
C PHE A 30 -3.10 -12.96 4.48
N ILE A 31 -4.10 -13.59 3.87
CA ILE A 31 -5.30 -12.92 3.37
C ILE A 31 -6.06 -12.24 4.53
N GLU A 32 -6.37 -12.98 5.59
CA GLU A 32 -7.07 -12.44 6.77
C GLU A 32 -6.30 -11.28 7.43
N ARG A 33 -4.97 -11.31 7.39
CA ARG A 33 -4.15 -10.19 7.88
C ARG A 33 -4.25 -8.98 6.97
N ILE A 34 -4.22 -9.17 5.65
CA ILE A 34 -4.36 -8.08 4.67
C ILE A 34 -5.75 -7.45 4.74
N GLU A 35 -6.81 -8.25 4.84
CA GLU A 35 -8.18 -7.76 4.95
C GLU A 35 -8.36 -6.87 6.18
N ARG A 36 -7.86 -7.29 7.35
CA ARG A 36 -7.86 -6.45 8.55
C ARG A 36 -7.10 -5.14 8.35
N LEU A 37 -5.93 -5.18 7.70
CA LEU A 37 -5.15 -3.96 7.41
C LEU A 37 -5.86 -3.03 6.41
N GLU A 38 -6.59 -3.57 5.44
CA GLU A 38 -7.38 -2.76 4.51
C GLU A 38 -8.59 -2.12 5.20
N GLU A 39 -9.23 -2.81 6.15
CA GLU A 39 -10.28 -2.23 7.00
C GLU A 39 -9.74 -1.08 7.86
N GLU A 40 -8.60 -1.28 8.55
CA GLU A 40 -7.94 -0.22 9.33
C GLU A 40 -7.55 0.98 8.46
N LYS A 41 -6.99 0.73 7.28
CA LYS A 41 -6.65 1.77 6.31
C LYS A 41 -7.88 2.52 5.81
N ALA A 42 -9.00 1.83 5.60
CA ALA A 42 -10.26 2.47 5.21
C ALA A 42 -10.82 3.36 6.32
N ALA A 43 -10.76 2.92 7.58
CA ALA A 43 -11.15 3.72 8.74
C ALA A 43 -10.30 5.00 8.84
N ILE A 44 -8.97 4.86 8.79
CA ILE A 44 -8.04 6.00 8.82
C ILE A 44 -8.28 6.96 7.64
N ALA A 45 -8.56 6.43 6.45
CA ALA A 45 -8.89 7.26 5.29
C ALA A 45 -10.21 8.03 5.48
N GLY A 46 -11.18 7.42 6.17
CA GLY A 46 -12.41 8.06 6.62
C GLY A 46 -12.12 9.26 7.54
N ASP A 47 -11.36 9.04 8.60
CA ASP A 47 -10.99 10.08 9.57
C ASP A 47 -10.26 11.26 8.90
N ILE A 48 -9.31 10.97 7.99
CA ILE A 48 -8.61 12.00 7.22
C ILE A 48 -9.58 12.82 6.37
N LYS A 49 -10.60 12.20 5.78
CA LYS A 49 -11.61 12.88 4.97
C LYS A 49 -12.50 13.79 5.82
N GLU A 50 -12.84 13.38 7.04
CA GLU A 50 -13.57 14.20 8.00
C GLU A 50 -12.77 15.45 8.36
N VAL A 51 -11.48 15.31 8.67
CA VAL A 51 -10.58 16.45 8.94
C VAL A 51 -10.52 17.42 7.77
N PHE A 52 -10.40 16.92 6.53
CA PHE A 52 -10.45 17.78 5.34
C PHE A 52 -11.80 18.49 5.17
N SER A 53 -12.90 17.84 5.56
CA SER A 53 -14.24 18.42 5.51
C SER A 53 -14.40 19.52 6.56
N GLU A 54 -13.87 19.32 7.76
CA GLU A 54 -13.80 20.36 8.80
C GLU A 54 -12.99 21.57 8.34
N LEU A 55 -11.81 21.36 7.75
CA LEU A 55 -10.98 22.43 7.19
C LEU A 55 -11.78 23.27 6.20
N LYS A 56 -12.49 22.61 5.29
CA LYS A 56 -13.35 23.27 4.31
C LYS A 56 -14.48 24.06 4.98
N GLY A 57 -15.15 23.48 5.98
CA GLY A 57 -16.23 24.14 6.73
C GLY A 57 -15.76 25.38 7.50
N ARG A 58 -14.48 25.40 7.92
CA ARG A 58 -13.83 26.55 8.56
C ARG A 58 -13.24 27.57 7.57
N GLY A 59 -13.38 27.34 6.26
CA GLY A 59 -12.94 28.27 5.21
C GLY A 59 -11.48 28.11 4.76
N PHE A 60 -10.79 27.03 5.15
CA PHE A 60 -9.43 26.76 4.66
C PHE A 60 -9.43 26.21 3.22
N ASP A 61 -8.41 26.56 2.43
CA ASP A 61 -8.17 25.95 1.13
C ASP A 61 -7.57 24.54 1.27
N VAL A 62 -8.41 23.54 1.01
CA VAL A 62 -8.04 22.12 1.05
C VAL A 62 -6.90 21.77 0.08
N LYS A 63 -6.82 22.42 -1.09
CA LYS A 63 -5.73 22.19 -2.05
C LYS A 63 -4.41 22.71 -1.49
N ALA A 64 -4.41 23.91 -0.91
CA ALA A 64 -3.22 24.47 -0.26
C ALA A 64 -2.72 23.57 0.88
N VAL A 65 -3.62 23.09 1.74
CA VAL A 65 -3.27 22.16 2.83
C VAL A 65 -2.68 20.85 2.29
N ARG A 66 -3.24 20.28 1.22
CA ARG A 66 -2.67 19.08 0.58
C ARG A 66 -1.25 19.32 0.05
N SER A 67 -1.00 20.48 -0.55
CA SER A 67 0.34 20.88 -0.99
C SER A 67 1.30 20.98 0.20
N ILE A 68 0.88 21.59 1.31
CA ILE A 68 1.68 21.66 2.55
C ILE A 68 2.00 20.25 3.06
N LEU A 69 1.03 19.34 3.11
CA LEU A 69 1.27 17.97 3.55
C LEU A 69 2.27 17.23 2.65
N ARG A 70 2.22 17.46 1.32
CA ARG A 70 3.20 16.89 0.38
C ARG A 70 4.60 17.44 0.66
N ILE A 71 4.73 18.75 0.80
CA ILE A 71 6.00 19.42 1.12
C ILE A 71 6.59 18.90 2.44
N ARG A 72 5.74 18.70 3.45
CA ARG A 72 6.15 18.19 4.77
C ARG A 72 6.58 16.73 4.78
N LYS A 73 6.25 15.96 3.74
CA LYS A 73 6.67 14.56 3.59
C LYS A 73 8.01 14.41 2.86
N GLN A 74 8.46 15.46 2.17
CA GLN A 74 9.75 15.45 1.48
C GLN A 74 10.88 15.56 2.50
N ASP A 75 12.04 14.99 2.15
CA ASP A 75 13.25 15.18 2.93
C ASP A 75 13.65 16.67 2.94
N HIS A 76 14.10 17.16 4.10
CA HIS A 76 14.38 18.58 4.26
C HIS A 76 15.58 19.04 3.42
N SER A 77 16.61 18.21 3.31
CA SER A 77 17.81 18.52 2.54
C SER A 77 17.52 18.50 1.05
N GLU A 78 16.84 17.45 0.57
CA GLU A 78 16.42 17.35 -0.84
C GLU A 78 15.54 18.54 -1.25
N ARG A 79 14.63 18.96 -0.36
CA ARG A 79 13.79 20.14 -0.60
C ARG A 79 14.62 21.42 -0.70
N GLN A 80 15.59 21.64 0.19
CA GLN A 80 16.42 22.84 0.14
C GLN A 80 17.24 22.91 -1.15
N GLU A 81 17.77 21.78 -1.62
CA GLU A 81 18.49 21.71 -2.89
C GLU A 81 17.57 22.04 -4.07
N GLN A 82 16.36 21.47 -4.10
CA GLN A 82 15.36 21.76 -5.13
C GLN A 82 14.93 23.24 -5.11
N ASP A 83 14.67 23.79 -3.91
CA ASP A 83 14.25 25.19 -3.73
C ASP A 83 15.38 26.15 -4.21
N ALA A 84 16.66 25.85 -3.92
CA ALA A 84 17.79 26.65 -4.38
C ALA A 84 17.97 26.63 -5.91
N ILE A 85 17.80 25.46 -6.55
CA ILE A 85 17.85 25.34 -8.02
C ILE A 85 16.68 26.10 -8.66
N LEU A 86 15.48 25.95 -8.10
CA LEU A 86 14.29 26.64 -8.57
C LEU A 86 14.46 28.16 -8.48
N GLU A 87 14.96 28.66 -7.36
CA GLU A 87 15.24 30.07 -7.16
C GLU A 87 16.24 30.61 -8.20
N LEU A 88 17.34 29.89 -8.44
CA LEU A 88 18.31 30.24 -9.48
C LEU A 88 17.64 30.38 -10.86
N TYR A 89 16.75 29.45 -11.21
CA TYR A 89 16.04 29.50 -12.49
C TYR A 89 15.01 30.63 -12.54
N LEU A 90 14.27 30.88 -11.46
CA LEU A 90 13.33 32.00 -11.39
C LEU A 90 14.06 33.35 -11.51
N GLN A 91 15.23 33.49 -10.89
CA GLN A 91 16.08 34.67 -11.05
C GLN A 91 16.53 34.85 -12.50
N ALA A 92 17.00 33.78 -13.15
CA ALA A 92 17.41 33.82 -14.56
C ALA A 92 16.26 34.20 -15.51
N LEU A 93 15.02 33.84 -15.14
CA LEU A 93 13.81 34.17 -15.90
C LEU A 93 13.20 35.54 -15.52
N GLY A 94 13.78 36.27 -14.57
CA GLY A 94 13.22 37.54 -14.08
C GLY A 94 11.88 37.38 -13.34
N MET A 95 11.62 36.19 -12.79
CA MET A 95 10.40 35.81 -12.07
C MET A 95 10.59 35.77 -10.54
N ALA A 96 11.83 35.88 -10.06
CA ALA A 96 12.12 36.10 -8.65
C ALA A 96 11.92 37.59 -8.31
N ALA A 97 11.27 37.87 -7.18
CA ALA A 97 11.03 39.24 -6.68
C ALA A 97 12.27 39.83 -6.02
#